data_AF-A0A5K1HHU6-F1
#
_entry.id   AF-A0A5K1HHU6-F1
#
_cell.length_a   1.000
_cell.length_b   1.000
_cell.length_c   1.000
_cell.angle_alpha   90.00
_cell.angle_beta   90.00
_cell.angle_gamma   90.00
#
_symmetry.space_group_name_H-M   'P 1'
#
loop_
_entity.id
_entity.type
_entity.pdbx_description
1 polymer ?
#
loop_
_entity_poly.entity_id
_entity_poly.type
_entity_poly.pdbx_seq_one_letter_code
_entity_poly.pdbx_strand_id
1 'polypeptide(L)' 'MVICDEAHYLKNPDTSRCGSCSFSHAKKRVFLLTGTPALAKPRELFNILKILRPDIFKSFDHFGERYAKD' A
#
# COMPACT_ATOMS: atom_id res chain seq x y z
N MET A 1 -8.29 9.68 -11.50
CA MET A 1 -8.43 8.25 -11.22
C MET A 1 -7.15 7.58 -11.61
N VAL A 2 -6.66 6.63 -10.82
CA VAL A 2 -5.45 5.84 -11.10
C VAL A 2 -5.84 4.37 -11.03
N ILE A 3 -5.38 3.57 -12.01
CA ILE A 3 -5.50 2.12 -12.00
C ILE A 3 -4.08 1.58 -12.11
N CYS A 4 -3.67 0.74 -11.16
CA CYS A 4 -2.40 0.02 -11.23
C CYS A 4 -2.70 -1.45 -11.39
N ASP A 5 -2.26 -2.02 -12.51
CA ASP A 5 -2.22 -3.46 -12.71
C ASP A 5 -0.95 -4.05 -12.07
N GLU A 6 -1.00 -5.32 -11.69
CA GLU A 6 0.03 -6.02 -10.93
C GLU A 6 0.54 -5.24 -9.71
N ALA A 7 -0.39 -4.70 -8.93
CA ALA A 7 -0.12 -3.82 -7.80
C ALA A 7 0.75 -4.44 -6.70
N HIS A 8 0.95 -5.76 -6.69
CA HIS A 8 1.91 -6.41 -5.81
C HIS A 8 3.35 -5.91 -6.02
N TYR A 9 3.69 -5.30 -7.15
CA TYR A 9 4.98 -4.61 -7.34
C TYR A 9 5.16 -3.38 -6.44
N LEU A 10 4.08 -2.81 -5.91
CA LEU A 10 4.08 -1.61 -5.04
C LEU A 10 4.29 -1.94 -3.56
N LYS A 11 4.46 -3.21 -3.21
CA LYS A 11 4.61 -3.66 -1.82
C LYS A 11 5.88 -3.15 -1.13
N ASN A 12 6.91 -2.79 -1.89
CA ASN A 12 8.20 -2.32 -1.38
C ASN A 12 8.35 -0.79 -1.57
N PRO A 13 8.47 -0.03 -0.48
CA PRO A 13 8.46 1.43 -0.52
C PRO A 13 9.78 2.02 -1.00
N ASP A 14 10.86 1.24 -0.89
CA ASP A 14 12.23 1.63 -1.26
C ASP A 14 12.50 1.47 -2.76
N THR A 15 11.49 1.03 -3.54
CA THR A 15 11.61 0.99 -4.99
C THR A 15 11.30 2.37 -5.57
N SER A 16 12.05 2.78 -6.60
CA SER A 16 11.82 4.03 -7.35
C SER A 16 10.38 4.17 -7.88
N ARG A 17 9.66 3.05 -8.01
CA ARG A 17 8.23 2.98 -8.35
C ARG A 17 7.30 3.46 -7.24
N CYS A 18 7.63 3.22 -5.96
CA CYS A 18 6.81 3.67 -4.84
C CYS A 18 6.97 5.18 -4.56
N GLY A 19 8.13 5.76 -4.87
CA GLY A 19 8.31 7.21 -4.91
C GLY A 19 7.34 7.91 -5.87
N SER A 20 6.93 7.22 -6.94
CA SER A 20 5.91 7.69 -7.89
C SER A 20 4.47 7.45 -7.39
N CYS A 21 4.22 6.56 -6.43
CA CYS A 21 2.88 6.36 -5.85
C CYS A 21 2.49 7.44 -4.82
N SER A 22 3.42 8.35 -4.48
CA SER A 22 3.13 9.55 -3.70
C SER A 22 2.01 10.42 -4.30
N PHE A 23 1.70 10.27 -5.60
CA PHE A 23 0.54 10.89 -6.26
C PHE A 23 -0.83 10.41 -5.75
N SER A 24 -0.93 9.29 -5.01
CA SER A 24 -2.22 8.79 -4.50
C SER A 24 -2.91 9.83 -3.60
N HIS A 25 -2.14 10.58 -2.81
CA HIS A 25 -2.66 11.64 -1.94
C HIS A 25 -3.39 12.76 -2.70
N ALA A 26 -3.05 12.97 -3.98
CA ALA A 26 -3.66 14.00 -4.82
C ALA A 26 -4.87 13.49 -5.63
N LYS A 27 -5.14 12.18 -5.64
CA LYS A 27 -6.17 11.57 -6.50
C LYS A 27 -7.26 10.89 -5.68
N LYS A 28 -8.50 11.41 -5.78
CA LYS A 28 -9.69 10.88 -5.07
C LYS A 28 -10.06 9.41 -5.33
N ARG A 29 -9.51 8.76 -6.37
CA ARG A 29 -9.89 7.39 -6.77
C ARG A 29 -8.67 6.62 -7.28
N VAL A 30 -8.31 5.55 -6.57
CA VAL A 30 -7.18 4.65 -6.87
C VAL A 30 -7.70 3.22 -6.85
N PHE A 31 -7.42 2.45 -7.90
CA PHE A 31 -7.69 1.03 -8.02
C PHE A 31 -6.38 0.26 -8.14
N LEU A 32 -6.19 -0.75 -7.31
CA LEU A 32 -5.04 -1.63 -7.32
C LEU A 32 -5.52 -3.04 -7.67
N LEU A 33 -5.06 -3.56 -8.80
CA LEU A 33 -5.42 -4.89 -9.31
C LEU A 33 -4.21 -5.81 -9.16
N THR A 34 -4.41 -7.02 -8.65
CA THR A 34 -3.35 -8.03 -8.54
C THR A 34 -3.96 -9.42 -8.49
N GLY A 35 -3.39 -10.36 -9.25
CA GLY A 35 -3.78 -11.78 -9.20
C GLY A 35 -3.23 -12.50 -7.96
N THR A 36 -2.25 -11.92 -7.29
CA THR A 36 -1.58 -12.47 -6.10
C THR A 36 -1.67 -11.47 -4.95
N PRO A 37 -2.79 -11.42 -4.22
CA PRO A 37 -2.91 -10.58 -3.04
C PRO A 37 -2.16 -11.14 -1.82
N ALA A 38 -1.54 -12.32 -1.92
CA ALA A 38 -0.77 -12.97 -0.87
C ALA A 38 0.49 -12.16 -0.52
N LEU A 39 0.31 -11.14 0.32
CA LEU A 39 1.36 -10.33 0.90
C LEU A 39 1.90 -11.10 2.10
N ALA A 40 3.12 -11.62 1.98
CA ALA A 40 3.70 -12.55 2.95
C ALA A 40 4.14 -11.85 4.25
N LYS A 41 4.26 -10.51 4.22
CA LYS A 41 4.77 -9.71 5.32
C LYS A 41 3.78 -8.58 5.66
N PRO A 42 3.52 -8.31 6.96
CA PRO A 42 2.67 -7.19 7.37
C PRO A 42 3.07 -5.84 6.76
N ARG A 43 4.38 -5.62 6.56
CA ARG A 43 4.91 -4.40 5.92
C ARG A 43 4.49 -4.26 4.45
N GLU A 44 4.42 -5.37 3.72
CA GLU A 44 3.99 -5.38 2.33
C GLU A 44 2.49 -5.02 2.22
N LEU A 45 1.67 -5.55 3.14
CA LEU A 45 0.25 -5.21 3.27
C LEU A 45 0.04 -3.75 3.65
N PHE A 46 0.77 -3.25 4.65
CA PHE A 46 0.68 -1.86 5.09
C PHE A 46 0.92 -0.88 3.95
N ASN A 47 1.91 -1.12 3.09
CA ASN A 47 2.22 -0.18 2.00
C ASN A 47 1.09 -0.09 0.99
N ILE A 48 0.50 -1.22 0.60
CA ILE A 48 -0.66 -1.25 -0.31
C ILE A 48 -1.86 -0.53 0.31
N LEU A 49 -2.13 -0.80 1.60
CA LEU A 49 -3.22 -0.18 2.34
C LEU A 49 -3.01 1.33 2.51
N LYS A 50 -1.78 1.77 2.75
CA LYS A 50 -1.41 3.19 2.83
C LYS A 50 -1.60 3.92 1.50
N ILE A 51 -1.38 3.26 0.37
CA ILE A 51 -1.67 3.84 -0.96
C ILE A 51 -3.18 4.04 -1.15
N LEU A 52 -4.01 3.08 -0.71
CA LEU A 52 -5.47 3.13 -0.86
C LEU A 52 -6.15 4.08 0.13
N ARG A 53 -5.71 4.07 1.40
CA ARG A 53 -6.30 4.82 2.52
C ARG A 53 -5.19 5.44 3.38
N PRO A 54 -4.45 6.44 2.84
CA PRO A 54 -3.41 7.12 3.61
C PRO A 54 -3.96 7.87 4.83
N ASP A 55 -5.28 8.14 4.86
CA ASP A 55 -5.99 8.72 5.99
C ASP A 55 -6.19 7.76 7.16
N ILE A 56 -6.21 6.45 6.91
CA ILE A 56 -6.28 5.40 7.94
C ILE A 56 -4.87 4.89 8.29
N PHE A 57 -4.08 4.53 7.29
CA PHE A 57 -2.81 3.80 7.47
C PHE A 57 -1.60 4.75 7.46
N LYS A 58 -1.51 5.58 8.49
CA LYS A 58 -0.47 6.63 8.60
C LYS A 58 0.87 6.09 9.06
N SER A 59 0.86 5.26 10.11
CA SER A 59 2.05 4.72 10.77
C SER A 59 2.08 3.19 10.67
N PHE A 60 3.24 2.64 10.34
CA PHE A 60 3.45 1.20 10.32
C PHE A 60 3.39 0.62 11.74
N ASP A 61 3.87 1.37 12.74
CA ASP A 61 3.88 0.91 14.13
C ASP A 61 2.44 0.71 14.64
N HIS A 62 1.57 1.71 14.44
CA HIS A 62 0.15 1.58 14.79
C HIS A 62 -0.56 0.46 14.02
N PHE A 63 -0.20 0.27 12.75
CA PHE A 63 -0.70 -0.85 11.97
C PHE A 63 -0.24 -2.19 12.57
N GLY A 64 1.03 -2.29 12.94
CA GLY A 64 1.62 -3.47 13.55
C GLY A 64 0.96 -3.81 14.88
N GLU A 65 0.77 -2.82 15.76
CA GLU A 65 0.08 -3.02 17.04
C GLU A 65 -1.34 -3.53 16.89
N ARG A 66 -2.06 -3.10 15.85
CA ARG A 66 -3.47 -3.42 15.67
C ARG A 66 -3.73 -4.70 14.88
N TYR A 67 -2.83 -5.05 13.95
CA TYR A 67 -3.09 -6.10 12.95
C TYR A 67 -1.96 -7.12 12.78
N ALA A 68 -0.78 -6.88 13.35
CA ALA A 68 0.39 -7.74 13.17
C ALA A 68 1.13 -8.06 14.48
N LYS A 69 0.50 -7.80 15.63
CA LYS A 69 0.84 -8.46 16.88
C LYS A 69 0.13 -9.81 16.87
N ASP A 70 0.90 -10.88 17.07
CA ASP A 70 0.36 -12.14 17.57
C ASP A 70 -0.30 -11.92 18.94
#